data_AF-A0AAV2E2V8-F1
#
_entry.id   AF-A0AAV2E2V8-F1
#
_cell.length_a   1.000
_cell.length_b   1.000
_cell.length_c   1.000
_cell.angle_alpha   90.00
_cell.angle_beta   90.00
_cell.angle_gamma   90.00
#
_symmetry.space_group_name_H-M   'P 1'
#
loop_
_entity.id
_entity.type
_entity.pdbx_description
1 polymer ?
#
loop_
_entity_poly.entity_id
_entity_poly.type
_entity_poly.pdbx_seq_one_letter_code
_entity_poly.pdbx_strand_id
1 'polypeptide(L)'
;MKRDYKEFKVRINGLVSTAQKVPEDGWTMQDGTPWPGNNVRDHPGMIQVFLGQSGVRDVEGDELPRLVYVSREKRPGFDHHKKAGAMNALIRVSAVLSNAPYMLNVDCDHYINNSKALREAMCFMIDPTSGKKVCYVQFPQRFDGIDRHDRYSNRNVVFFDINMKGLDGLQGPIYVGIGCVFRRQALYGYDAPVKKKPPGKTCNCWPRWCCLCCGPRKNTKSSAKKNNKKSKGRESSNQVHALENIEGQNELITKKSS
;
A
#
# COMPACT_ATOMS: atom_id res chain seq x y z
N MET A 1 -18.71 -30.00 -3.36
CA MET A 1 -17.90 -28.82 -3.78
C MET A 1 -18.16 -28.36 -5.22
N LYS A 2 -17.84 -29.12 -6.30
CA LYS A 2 -18.04 -28.63 -7.69
C LYS A 2 -19.51 -28.33 -8.01
N ARG A 3 -20.44 -29.15 -7.51
CA ARG A 3 -21.88 -28.91 -7.65
C ARG A 3 -22.29 -27.63 -6.93
N ASP A 4 -21.97 -27.52 -5.64
CA ASP A 4 -22.28 -26.36 -4.80
C ASP A 4 -21.70 -25.06 -5.39
N TYR A 5 -20.50 -25.11 -5.97
CA TYR A 5 -19.90 -23.98 -6.68
C TYR A 5 -20.72 -23.58 -7.92
N LYS A 6 -21.21 -24.56 -8.71
CA LYS A 6 -22.08 -24.27 -9.87
C LYS A 6 -23.39 -23.64 -9.43
N GLU A 7 -24.00 -24.14 -8.37
CA GLU A 7 -25.24 -23.58 -7.80
C GLU A 7 -25.00 -22.15 -7.28
N PHE A 8 -23.88 -21.91 -6.58
CA PHE A 8 -23.44 -20.56 -6.21
C PHE A 8 -23.28 -19.64 -7.43
N LYS A 9 -22.60 -20.10 -8.49
CA LYS A 9 -22.43 -19.34 -9.73
C LYS A 9 -23.77 -18.95 -10.36
N VAL A 10 -24.74 -19.86 -10.39
CA VAL A 10 -26.10 -19.57 -10.91
C VAL A 10 -26.78 -18.49 -10.08
N ARG A 11 -26.70 -18.55 -8.74
CA ARG A 11 -27.26 -17.52 -7.85
C ARG A 11 -26.64 -16.14 -8.11
N ILE A 12 -25.31 -16.07 -8.22
CA ILE A 12 -24.61 -14.82 -8.54
C ILE A 12 -25.04 -14.28 -9.92
N ASN A 13 -25.13 -15.13 -10.94
CA ASN A 13 -25.60 -14.72 -12.26
C ASN A 13 -27.04 -14.17 -12.23
N GLY A 14 -27.91 -14.76 -11.40
CA GLY A 14 -29.26 -14.23 -11.15
C GLY A 14 -29.22 -12.81 -10.60
N LEU A 15 -28.38 -12.55 -9.59
CA LEU A 15 -28.20 -11.21 -9.03
C LEU A 15 -27.67 -10.21 -10.05
N VAL A 16 -26.68 -10.61 -10.86
CA VAL A 16 -26.13 -9.75 -11.94
C VAL A 16 -27.20 -9.41 -12.97
N SER A 17 -28.02 -10.38 -13.37
CA SER A 17 -29.13 -10.16 -14.30
C SER A 17 -30.17 -9.17 -13.73
N THR A 18 -30.56 -9.35 -12.47
CA THR A 18 -31.46 -8.42 -11.78
C THR A 18 -30.87 -7.02 -11.70
N ALA A 19 -29.57 -6.91 -11.41
CA ALA A 19 -28.86 -5.64 -11.26
C ALA A 19 -28.80 -4.79 -12.55
N GLN A 20 -29.03 -5.40 -13.73
CA GLN A 20 -29.07 -4.65 -15.00
C GLN A 20 -30.30 -3.75 -15.12
N LYS A 21 -31.39 -4.05 -14.39
CA LYS A 21 -32.62 -3.27 -14.40
C LYS A 21 -32.68 -2.43 -13.13
N VAL A 22 -32.28 -1.16 -13.24
CA VAL A 22 -32.34 -0.20 -12.13
C VAL A 22 -33.81 0.13 -11.84
N PRO A 23 -34.30 -0.06 -10.61
CA PRO A 23 -35.66 0.33 -10.25
C PRO A 23 -35.84 1.86 -10.30
N GLU A 24 -37.03 2.34 -10.66
CA GLU A 24 -37.33 3.78 -10.74
C GLU A 24 -37.21 4.48 -9.38
N ASP A 25 -37.69 3.83 -8.31
CA ASP A 25 -37.61 4.32 -6.93
C ASP A 25 -36.22 4.10 -6.28
N GLY A 26 -35.28 3.54 -7.03
CA GLY A 26 -33.95 3.17 -6.55
C GLY A 26 -33.87 1.77 -5.93
N TRP A 27 -32.68 1.40 -5.49
CA TRP A 27 -32.43 0.10 -4.86
C TRP A 27 -32.98 0.08 -3.44
N THR A 28 -33.53 -1.07 -3.05
CA THR A 28 -34.04 -1.35 -1.71
C THR A 28 -33.33 -2.58 -1.15
N MET A 29 -33.02 -2.52 0.14
CA MET A 29 -32.42 -3.61 0.89
C MET A 29 -33.45 -4.71 1.16
N GLN A 30 -32.98 -5.89 1.58
CA GLN A 30 -33.87 -7.02 1.90
C GLN A 30 -34.80 -6.75 3.09
N ASP A 31 -34.44 -5.84 3.98
CA ASP A 31 -35.24 -5.39 5.12
C ASP A 31 -36.25 -4.29 4.76
N GLY A 32 -36.36 -3.92 3.48
CA GLY A 32 -37.27 -2.89 2.98
C GLY A 32 -36.73 -1.46 3.10
N THR A 33 -35.54 -1.25 3.66
CA THR A 33 -34.94 0.09 3.74
C THR A 33 -34.34 0.53 2.40
N PRO A 34 -34.36 1.84 2.06
CA PRO A 34 -33.73 2.33 0.83
C PRO A 34 -32.21 2.17 0.89
N TRP A 35 -31.59 1.79 -0.23
CA TRP A 35 -30.14 1.67 -0.33
C TRP A 35 -29.45 3.03 -0.13
N PRO A 36 -28.52 3.19 0.83
CA PRO A 36 -27.90 4.48 1.11
C PRO A 36 -27.06 5.02 -0.06
N GLY A 37 -26.62 4.14 -0.96
CA GLY A 37 -25.79 4.48 -2.12
C GLY A 37 -26.57 4.68 -3.43
N ASN A 38 -27.88 4.97 -3.38
CA ASN A 38 -28.69 5.18 -4.59
C ASN A 38 -28.16 6.33 -5.48
N ASN A 39 -27.62 7.39 -4.87
CA ASN A 39 -26.93 8.45 -5.60
C ASN A 39 -25.40 8.25 -5.56
N VAL A 40 -24.80 7.95 -6.70
CA VAL A 40 -23.36 7.66 -6.81
C VAL A 40 -22.45 8.88 -6.55
N ARG A 41 -23.00 10.10 -6.61
CA ARG A 41 -22.29 11.37 -6.40
C ARG A 41 -22.51 11.95 -5.00
N ASP A 42 -23.55 11.50 -4.31
CA ASP A 42 -23.94 11.99 -2.99
C ASP A 42 -24.47 10.84 -2.13
N HIS A 43 -23.62 10.24 -1.31
CA HIS A 43 -24.00 9.17 -0.40
C HIS A 43 -23.12 9.14 0.84
N PRO A 44 -23.67 8.70 1.99
CA PRO A 44 -22.88 8.51 3.20
C PRO A 44 -21.86 7.38 3.05
N GLY A 45 -20.85 7.39 3.91
CA GLY A 45 -19.94 6.24 4.06
C GLY A 45 -20.66 5.04 4.67
N MET A 46 -20.28 3.84 4.24
CA MET A 46 -20.87 2.58 4.73
C MET A 46 -19.75 1.62 5.12
N ILE A 47 -19.89 0.97 6.28
CA ILE A 47 -18.97 -0.08 6.73
C ILE A 47 -19.80 -1.27 7.19
N GLN A 48 -19.52 -2.45 6.63
CA GLN A 48 -20.20 -3.69 7.00
C GLN A 48 -19.18 -4.80 7.25
N VAL A 49 -19.38 -5.56 8.33
CA VAL A 49 -18.52 -6.70 8.70
C VAL A 49 -19.31 -7.99 8.46
N PHE A 50 -18.79 -8.88 7.62
CA PHE A 50 -19.49 -10.11 7.21
C PHE A 50 -18.98 -11.38 7.93
N LEU A 51 -17.67 -11.53 8.05
CA LEU A 51 -17.00 -12.70 8.65
C LEU A 51 -16.13 -12.27 9.84
N GLY A 52 -15.61 -13.23 10.62
CA GLY A 52 -14.77 -13.01 11.80
C GLY A 52 -15.45 -13.44 13.11
N GLN A 53 -14.89 -13.02 14.25
CA GLN A 53 -15.35 -13.38 15.60
C GLN A 53 -16.86 -13.30 15.84
N SER A 54 -17.53 -12.27 15.32
CA SER A 54 -18.97 -12.04 15.47
C SER A 54 -19.80 -12.52 14.28
N GLY A 55 -19.15 -13.15 13.29
CA GLY A 55 -19.76 -13.59 12.05
C GLY A 55 -20.00 -15.09 12.00
N VAL A 56 -20.24 -15.59 10.79
CA VAL A 56 -20.47 -17.01 10.50
C VAL A 56 -19.15 -17.77 10.63
N ARG A 57 -19.18 -18.89 11.37
CA ARG A 57 -18.08 -19.87 11.47
C ARG A 57 -18.14 -20.86 10.31
N ASP A 58 -17.06 -21.57 10.07
CA ASP A 58 -17.09 -22.65 9.09
C ASP A 58 -17.90 -23.86 9.59
N VAL A 59 -17.97 -24.91 8.75
CA VAL A 59 -18.74 -26.13 9.04
C VAL A 59 -18.16 -26.92 10.21
N GLU A 60 -16.85 -26.78 10.47
CA GLU A 60 -16.14 -27.45 11.57
C GLU A 60 -16.20 -26.62 12.87
N GLY A 61 -16.71 -25.40 12.80
CA GLY A 61 -16.86 -24.48 13.94
C GLY A 61 -15.67 -23.52 14.10
N ASP A 62 -14.74 -23.50 13.15
CA ASP A 62 -13.57 -22.63 13.17
C ASP A 62 -13.90 -21.21 12.69
N GLU A 63 -13.09 -20.26 13.17
CA GLU A 63 -13.25 -18.85 12.83
C GLU A 63 -12.68 -18.56 11.43
N LEU A 64 -13.49 -17.89 10.59
CA LEU A 64 -13.05 -17.40 9.29
C LEU A 64 -12.43 -16.00 9.38
N PRO A 65 -11.46 -15.66 8.52
CA PRO A 65 -10.88 -14.31 8.48
C PRO A 65 -11.94 -13.22 8.31
N ARG A 66 -11.80 -12.13 9.06
CA ARG A 66 -12.73 -11.00 9.02
C ARG A 66 -12.79 -10.37 7.62
N LEU A 67 -13.99 -10.30 7.04
CA LEU A 67 -14.25 -9.58 5.79
C LEU A 67 -15.02 -8.28 6.09
N VAL A 68 -14.42 -7.15 5.73
CA VAL A 68 -15.01 -5.81 5.94
C VAL A 68 -15.25 -5.15 4.58
N TYR A 69 -16.50 -4.80 4.31
CA TYR A 69 -16.88 -3.94 3.19
C TYR A 69 -16.85 -2.48 3.63
N VAL A 70 -16.27 -1.62 2.79
CA VAL A 70 -16.15 -0.18 3.03
C VAL A 70 -16.54 0.56 1.76
N SER A 71 -17.59 1.38 1.84
CA SER A 71 -17.87 2.42 0.88
C SER A 71 -17.52 3.78 1.49
N ARG A 72 -16.84 4.62 0.72
CA ARG A 72 -16.49 5.98 1.17
C ARG A 72 -17.69 6.90 1.01
N GLU A 73 -17.78 7.89 1.88
CA GLU A 73 -18.65 9.03 1.66
C GLU A 73 -18.23 9.80 0.40
N LYS A 74 -19.21 10.27 -0.37
CA LYS A 74 -19.02 11.18 -1.50
C LYS A 74 -20.04 12.30 -1.41
N ARG A 75 -19.60 13.52 -1.75
CA ARG A 75 -20.43 14.73 -1.83
C ARG A 75 -20.14 15.49 -3.12
N PRO A 76 -21.13 16.17 -3.72
CA PRO A 76 -20.91 17.04 -4.86
C PRO A 76 -19.87 18.13 -4.54
N GLY A 77 -18.98 18.43 -5.50
CA GLY A 77 -17.93 19.44 -5.33
C GLY A 77 -16.64 18.96 -4.67
N PHE A 78 -16.55 17.70 -4.24
CA PHE A 78 -15.33 17.12 -3.65
C PHE A 78 -14.66 16.13 -4.61
N ASP A 79 -13.37 16.35 -4.92
CA ASP A 79 -12.57 15.35 -5.62
C ASP A 79 -12.29 14.16 -4.69
N HIS A 80 -12.51 12.95 -5.20
CA HIS A 80 -12.39 11.71 -4.47
C HIS A 80 -11.15 10.89 -4.87
N HIS A 81 -10.31 11.40 -5.78
CA HIS A 81 -9.00 10.83 -6.16
C HIS A 81 -9.03 9.34 -6.55
N LYS A 82 -10.10 8.91 -7.22
CA LYS A 82 -10.27 7.55 -7.81
C LYS A 82 -9.72 6.43 -6.88
N LYS A 83 -8.76 5.63 -7.36
CA LYS A 83 -8.13 4.48 -6.65
C LYS A 83 -7.30 4.94 -5.45
N ALA A 84 -6.51 6.01 -5.59
CA ALA A 84 -5.64 6.50 -4.52
C ALA A 84 -6.46 6.91 -3.28
N GLY A 85 -7.55 7.65 -3.48
CA GLY A 85 -8.45 8.03 -2.39
C GLY A 85 -9.12 6.83 -1.71
N ALA A 86 -9.44 5.78 -2.47
CA ALA A 86 -10.00 4.55 -1.94
C ALA A 86 -8.99 3.78 -1.07
N MET A 87 -7.77 3.55 -1.57
CA MET A 87 -6.72 2.86 -0.82
C MET A 87 -6.34 3.64 0.45
N ASN A 88 -6.20 4.97 0.36
CA ASN A 88 -5.88 5.79 1.52
C ASN A 88 -6.97 5.76 2.59
N ALA A 89 -8.25 5.68 2.21
CA ALA A 89 -9.34 5.50 3.16
C ALA A 89 -9.28 4.12 3.82
N LEU A 90 -9.01 3.05 3.05
CA LEU A 90 -8.86 1.69 3.59
C LEU A 90 -7.70 1.60 4.59
N ILE A 91 -6.59 2.31 4.37
CA ILE A 91 -5.49 2.41 5.33
C ILE A 91 -5.97 2.98 6.67
N ARG A 92 -6.74 4.07 6.63
CA ARG A 92 -7.28 4.73 7.84
C ARG A 92 -8.31 3.86 8.55
N VAL A 93 -9.28 3.29 7.82
CA VAL A 93 -10.30 2.40 8.40
C VAL A 93 -9.65 1.16 9.01
N SER A 94 -8.71 0.53 8.31
CA SER A 94 -7.96 -0.62 8.83
C SER A 94 -7.18 -0.30 10.10
N ALA A 95 -6.64 0.93 10.23
CA ALA A 95 -5.92 1.34 11.44
C ALA A 95 -6.81 1.29 12.70
N VAL A 96 -8.10 1.58 12.55
CA VAL A 96 -9.08 1.56 13.65
C VAL A 96 -9.58 0.14 13.91
N LEU A 97 -9.84 -0.65 12.85
CA LEU A 97 -10.51 -1.95 12.99
C LEU A 97 -9.59 -3.10 13.40
N SER A 98 -8.35 -3.13 12.89
CA SER A 98 -7.41 -4.24 13.12
C SER A 98 -5.97 -3.81 13.35
N ASN A 99 -5.60 -2.59 12.91
CA ASN A 99 -4.28 -2.00 13.04
C ASN A 99 -3.12 -2.91 12.58
N ALA A 100 -3.35 -3.72 11.52
CA ALA A 100 -2.35 -4.66 11.03
C ALA A 100 -1.05 -3.93 10.59
N PRO A 101 0.15 -4.41 10.97
CA PRO A 101 1.42 -3.74 10.66
C PRO A 101 1.82 -3.84 9.18
N TYR A 102 1.27 -4.82 8.47
CA TYR A 102 1.53 -5.08 7.06
C TYR A 102 0.22 -5.05 6.27
N MET A 103 0.26 -4.56 5.03
CA MET A 103 -0.92 -4.39 4.18
C MET A 103 -0.62 -4.86 2.76
N LEU A 104 -1.41 -5.80 2.24
CA LEU A 104 -1.34 -6.25 0.85
C LEU A 104 -2.42 -5.54 0.02
N ASN A 105 -2.05 -5.01 -1.14
CA ASN A 105 -3.01 -4.51 -2.13
C ASN A 105 -3.18 -5.49 -3.30
N VAL A 106 -4.42 -5.74 -3.72
CA VAL A 106 -4.77 -6.63 -4.84
C VAL A 106 -5.90 -5.98 -5.64
N ASP A 107 -5.84 -6.09 -6.97
CA ASP A 107 -6.89 -5.61 -7.88
C ASP A 107 -7.89 -6.73 -8.19
N CYS A 108 -9.08 -6.37 -8.65
CA CYS A 108 -10.21 -7.29 -8.83
C CYS A 108 -10.02 -8.34 -9.94
N ASP A 109 -9.08 -8.11 -10.85
CA ASP A 109 -8.71 -9.01 -11.95
C ASP A 109 -7.54 -9.94 -11.59
N HIS A 110 -7.02 -9.87 -10.36
CA HIS A 110 -5.95 -10.73 -9.89
C HIS A 110 -6.38 -11.53 -8.66
N TYR A 111 -5.82 -12.72 -8.53
CA TYR A 111 -6.02 -13.59 -7.36
C TYR A 111 -4.70 -14.13 -6.86
N ILE A 112 -4.69 -14.57 -5.59
CA ILE A 112 -3.52 -15.22 -4.99
C ILE A 112 -3.47 -16.67 -5.47
N ASN A 113 -2.47 -17.00 -6.28
CA ASN A 113 -2.32 -18.33 -6.87
C ASN A 113 -1.67 -19.36 -5.91
N ASN A 114 -0.92 -18.89 -4.91
CA ASN A 114 -0.19 -19.72 -3.96
C ASN A 114 -0.50 -19.25 -2.54
N SER A 115 -1.06 -20.14 -1.71
CA SER A 115 -1.39 -19.85 -0.31
C SER A 115 -0.17 -19.49 0.55
N LYS A 116 1.05 -19.79 0.09
CA LYS A 116 2.31 -19.45 0.77
C LYS A 116 2.82 -18.04 0.46
N ALA A 117 2.26 -17.32 -0.52
CA ALA A 117 2.77 -16.03 -0.96
C ALA A 117 2.90 -15.01 0.21
N LEU A 118 1.90 -14.94 1.09
CA LEU A 118 1.95 -14.07 2.26
C LEU A 118 3.08 -14.47 3.23
N ARG A 119 3.31 -15.77 3.40
CA ARG A 119 4.39 -16.28 4.26
C ARG A 119 5.77 -15.95 3.69
N GLU A 120 5.92 -16.06 2.37
CA GLU A 120 7.15 -15.67 1.66
C GLU A 120 7.44 -14.17 1.82
N ALA A 121 6.42 -13.30 1.72
CA ALA A 121 6.60 -11.87 1.98
C ALA A 121 7.08 -11.62 3.43
N MET A 122 6.53 -12.35 4.40
CA MET A 122 6.94 -12.21 5.80
C MET A 122 8.41 -12.60 6.04
N CYS A 123 8.97 -13.55 5.27
CA CYS A 123 10.39 -13.90 5.37
C CYS A 123 11.30 -12.68 5.17
N PHE A 124 10.95 -11.79 4.23
CA PHE A 124 11.71 -10.54 4.01
C PHE A 124 11.37 -9.47 5.05
N MET A 125 10.09 -9.30 5.39
CA MET A 125 9.64 -8.21 6.26
C MET A 125 10.04 -8.39 7.73
N ILE A 126 10.21 -9.64 8.16
CA ILE A 126 10.49 -10.03 9.55
C ILE A 126 11.95 -10.47 9.74
N ASP A 127 12.77 -10.48 8.68
CA ASP A 127 14.21 -10.77 8.81
C ASP A 127 14.86 -9.85 9.87
N PRO A 128 15.50 -10.41 10.93
CA PRO A 128 16.15 -9.62 11.97
C PRO A 128 17.23 -8.68 11.44
N THR A 129 17.87 -9.04 10.31
CA THR A 129 19.03 -8.33 9.77
C THR A 129 18.63 -7.16 8.88
N SER A 130 17.78 -7.43 7.90
CA SER A 130 17.40 -6.49 6.84
C SER A 130 15.94 -6.07 6.90
N GLY A 131 15.04 -6.86 7.49
CA GLY A 131 13.59 -6.65 7.43
C GLY A 131 13.12 -5.31 7.97
N LYS A 132 13.80 -4.77 9.00
CA LYS A 132 13.51 -3.43 9.55
C LYS A 132 13.66 -2.30 8.51
N LYS A 133 14.48 -2.49 7.47
CA LYS A 133 14.69 -1.53 6.39
C LYS A 133 13.77 -1.75 5.18
N VAL A 134 13.05 -2.87 5.15
CA VAL A 134 12.14 -3.19 4.04
C VAL A 134 10.84 -2.40 4.23
N CYS A 135 10.53 -1.55 3.25
CA CYS A 135 9.30 -0.76 3.19
C CYS A 135 8.15 -1.57 2.59
N TYR A 136 8.42 -2.36 1.55
CA TYR A 136 7.47 -3.28 0.95
C TYR A 136 8.14 -4.45 0.24
N VAL A 137 7.37 -5.50 -0.05
CA VAL A 137 7.76 -6.63 -0.92
C VAL A 137 6.84 -6.63 -2.13
N GLN A 138 7.43 -6.52 -3.33
CA GLN A 138 6.70 -6.50 -4.60
C GLN A 138 6.70 -7.90 -5.23
N PHE A 139 5.52 -8.44 -5.52
CA PHE A 139 5.37 -9.67 -6.29
C PHE A 139 5.32 -9.37 -7.81
N PRO A 140 5.90 -10.23 -8.65
CA PRO A 140 5.76 -10.11 -10.10
C PRO A 140 4.33 -10.42 -10.52
N GLN A 141 3.76 -9.61 -11.41
CA GLN A 141 2.44 -9.87 -11.98
C GLN A 141 2.57 -10.92 -13.10
N ARG A 142 1.65 -11.87 -13.14
CA ARG A 142 1.56 -12.89 -14.19
C ARG A 142 0.12 -12.96 -14.68
N PHE A 143 -0.04 -13.06 -15.99
CA PHE A 143 -1.33 -13.11 -16.65
C PHE A 143 -1.57 -14.49 -17.24
N ASP A 144 -2.80 -14.97 -17.12
CA ASP A 144 -3.25 -16.22 -17.71
C ASP A 144 -3.86 -15.98 -19.10
N GLY A 145 -4.07 -17.06 -19.86
CA GLY A 145 -4.76 -16.98 -21.17
C GLY A 145 -3.94 -16.33 -22.29
N ILE A 146 -2.61 -16.30 -22.15
CA ILE A 146 -1.72 -15.72 -23.16
C ILE A 146 -1.52 -16.70 -24.31
N ASP A 147 -1.68 -16.20 -25.55
CA ASP A 147 -1.42 -16.98 -26.76
C ASP A 147 0.00 -17.55 -26.78
N ARG A 148 0.18 -18.69 -27.45
CA ARG A 148 1.47 -19.38 -27.58
C ARG A 148 2.55 -18.49 -28.18
N HIS A 149 2.18 -17.60 -29.12
CA HIS A 149 3.12 -16.73 -29.82
C HIS A 149 3.37 -15.43 -29.08
N ASP A 150 2.57 -15.11 -28.05
CA ASP A 150 2.63 -13.88 -27.25
C ASP A 150 2.93 -12.63 -28.09
N ARG A 151 2.22 -12.46 -29.22
CA ARG A 151 2.50 -11.40 -30.20
C ARG A 151 2.44 -10.00 -29.60
N TYR A 152 1.63 -9.82 -28.56
CA TYR A 152 1.47 -8.54 -27.85
C TYR A 152 2.42 -8.39 -26.65
N SER A 153 3.28 -9.38 -26.38
CA SER A 153 4.21 -9.38 -25.24
C SER A 153 3.52 -9.17 -23.88
N ASN A 154 2.31 -9.71 -23.73
CA ASN A 154 1.49 -9.50 -22.54
C ASN A 154 2.09 -10.15 -21.28
N ARG A 155 3.04 -11.10 -21.44
CA ARG A 155 3.78 -11.67 -20.30
C ARG A 155 4.65 -10.66 -19.57
N ASN A 156 5.06 -9.57 -20.24
CA ASN A 156 5.94 -8.55 -19.68
C ASN A 156 7.20 -9.12 -19.00
N VAL A 157 7.77 -10.20 -19.55
CA VAL A 157 8.90 -10.94 -18.95
C VAL A 157 10.11 -10.03 -18.78
N VAL A 158 10.45 -9.20 -19.77
CA VAL A 158 11.63 -8.31 -19.68
C VAL A 158 11.51 -7.36 -18.50
N PHE A 159 10.32 -6.78 -18.30
CA PHE A 159 10.10 -5.84 -17.21
C PHE A 159 10.20 -6.55 -15.84
N PHE A 160 9.45 -7.64 -15.63
CA PHE A 160 9.39 -8.30 -14.33
C PHE A 160 10.59 -9.20 -14.00
N ASP A 161 11.18 -9.86 -14.99
CA ASP A 161 12.25 -10.85 -14.75
C ASP A 161 13.65 -10.30 -14.97
N ILE A 162 13.83 -9.22 -15.73
CA ILE A 162 15.15 -8.62 -15.98
C ILE A 162 15.26 -7.30 -15.22
N ASN A 163 14.44 -6.29 -15.57
CA ASN A 163 14.60 -4.94 -15.04
C ASN A 163 14.36 -4.89 -13.52
N MET A 164 13.26 -5.48 -13.05
CA MET A 164 12.90 -5.43 -11.63
C MET A 164 13.90 -6.20 -10.75
N LYS A 165 14.43 -7.33 -11.24
CA LYS A 165 15.50 -8.07 -10.53
C LYS A 165 16.82 -7.30 -10.54
N GLY A 166 17.13 -6.59 -11.62
CA GLY A 166 18.29 -5.70 -11.68
C GLY A 166 18.21 -4.57 -10.65
N LEU A 167 17.04 -3.93 -10.51
CA LEU A 167 16.81 -2.89 -9.51
C LEU A 167 16.86 -3.41 -8.07
N ASP A 168 16.47 -4.67 -7.85
CA ASP A 168 16.56 -5.32 -6.54
C ASP A 168 18.00 -5.43 -6.02
N GLY A 169 18.98 -5.55 -6.92
CA GLY A 169 20.41 -5.52 -6.57
C GLY A 169 20.92 -4.14 -6.12
N LEU A 170 20.16 -3.07 -6.32
CA LEU A 170 20.53 -1.71 -5.95
C LEU A 170 19.75 -1.20 -4.73
N GLN A 171 18.44 -0.97 -4.91
CA GLN A 171 17.58 -0.35 -3.90
C GLN A 171 16.23 -1.06 -3.75
N GLY A 172 15.87 -1.94 -4.68
CA GLY A 172 14.58 -2.62 -4.72
C GLY A 172 13.78 -2.34 -5.98
N PRO A 173 12.78 -3.19 -6.29
CA PRO A 173 11.84 -2.98 -7.38
C PRO A 173 10.92 -1.77 -7.14
N ILE A 174 10.41 -1.17 -8.21
CA ILE A 174 9.40 -0.09 -8.12
C ILE A 174 8.01 -0.62 -7.79
N TYR A 175 7.16 0.19 -7.16
CA TYR A 175 5.76 -0.18 -6.95
C TYR A 175 4.97 -0.06 -8.27
N VAL A 176 4.26 -1.14 -8.63
CA VAL A 176 3.55 -1.27 -9.91
C VAL A 176 2.02 -1.26 -9.79
N GLY A 177 1.48 -0.90 -8.63
CA GLY A 177 0.04 -0.69 -8.44
C GLY A 177 -0.75 -1.85 -7.84
N ILE A 178 -0.14 -3.04 -7.68
CA ILE A 178 -0.77 -4.28 -7.20
C ILE A 178 0.27 -5.24 -6.63
N GLY A 179 -0.16 -6.21 -5.81
CA GLY A 179 0.64 -7.37 -5.43
C GLY A 179 1.81 -6.98 -4.54
N CYS A 180 1.62 -5.98 -3.70
CA CYS A 180 2.67 -5.39 -2.89
C CYS A 180 2.30 -5.45 -1.41
N VAL A 181 3.17 -6.04 -0.59
CA VAL A 181 3.00 -6.10 0.86
C VAL A 181 3.76 -4.94 1.49
N PHE A 182 3.03 -3.91 1.91
CA PHE A 182 3.57 -2.70 2.52
C PHE A 182 3.72 -2.82 4.03
N ARG A 183 4.75 -2.16 4.57
CA ARG A 183 4.83 -1.80 5.99
C ARG A 183 3.98 -0.56 6.24
N ARG A 184 3.02 -0.63 7.17
CA ARG A 184 2.12 0.48 7.50
C ARG A 184 2.86 1.78 7.86
N GLN A 185 3.92 1.67 8.67
CA GLN A 185 4.72 2.83 9.06
C GLN A 185 5.34 3.55 7.86
N ALA A 186 5.77 2.82 6.83
CA ALA A 186 6.32 3.41 5.62
C ALA A 186 5.22 4.16 4.83
N LEU A 187 3.99 3.64 4.78
CA LEU A 187 2.84 4.33 4.18
C LEU A 187 2.46 5.63 4.91
N TYR A 188 2.76 5.73 6.20
CA TYR A 188 2.58 6.96 6.99
C TYR A 188 3.75 7.95 6.85
N GLY A 189 4.80 7.59 6.10
CA GLY A 189 5.96 8.45 5.90
C GLY A 189 6.99 8.40 7.02
N TYR A 190 6.98 7.35 7.87
CA TYR A 190 8.07 7.15 8.82
C TYR A 190 9.28 6.50 8.14
N ASP A 191 10.45 7.06 8.41
CA ASP A 191 11.72 6.51 7.95
C ASP A 191 12.05 5.16 8.60
N ALA A 192 12.90 4.40 7.92
CA ALA A 192 13.43 3.15 8.46
C ALA A 192 14.15 3.38 9.80
N PRO A 193 14.00 2.48 10.79
CA PRO A 193 14.67 2.62 12.08
C PRO A 193 16.20 2.71 11.91
N VAL A 194 16.79 3.78 12.43
CA VAL A 194 18.24 3.98 12.40
C VAL A 194 18.91 2.99 13.35
N LYS A 195 19.96 2.30 12.88
CA LYS A 195 20.81 1.49 13.77
C LYS A 195 21.46 2.43 14.79
N LYS A 196 21.09 2.32 16.07
CA LYS A 196 21.81 3.02 17.14
C LYS A 196 23.25 2.51 17.12
N LYS A 197 24.21 3.40 16.82
CA LYS A 197 25.63 3.07 16.99
C LYS A 197 25.83 2.74 18.47
N PRO A 198 26.51 1.63 18.81
CA PRO A 198 26.90 1.40 20.20
C PRO A 198 27.68 2.63 20.68
N PRO A 199 27.52 3.06 21.96
CA PRO A 199 28.35 4.12 22.50
C PRO A 199 29.80 3.72 22.26
N GLY A 200 30.55 4.60 21.58
CA GLY A 200 31.95 4.34 21.26
C GLY A 200 32.67 3.97 22.54
N LYS A 201 33.21 2.75 22.62
CA LYS A 201 34.11 2.37 23.70
C LYS A 201 35.39 3.16 23.50
N THR A 202 35.47 4.37 24.05
CA THR A 202 36.76 5.01 24.26
C THR A 202 37.47 4.19 25.31
N CYS A 203 38.47 3.41 24.90
CA CYS A 203 39.35 2.74 25.82
C CYS A 203 40.13 3.82 26.58
N ASN A 204 39.80 4.05 27.86
CA ASN A 204 40.71 4.75 28.77
C ASN A 204 41.88 3.82 29.19
N CYS A 205 42.35 2.96 28.28
CA CYS A 205 43.41 1.98 28.53
C CYS A 205 44.82 2.60 28.53
N TRP A 206 44.94 3.90 28.78
CA TRP A 206 46.24 4.49 29.08
C TRP A 206 46.36 4.81 30.57
N PRO A 207 47.32 4.18 31.27
CA PRO A 207 47.71 4.59 32.59
C PRO A 207 48.03 6.08 32.60
N ARG A 208 47.57 6.75 33.65
CA ARG A 208 47.58 8.21 33.88
C ARG A 208 48.98 8.86 33.87
N TRP A 209 50.05 8.12 33.60
CA TRP A 209 51.44 8.59 33.60
C TRP A 209 51.92 9.05 32.20
N CYS A 210 51.29 8.66 31.08
CA CYS A 210 51.87 8.88 29.74
C CYS A 210 51.50 10.20 29.01
N CYS A 211 50.89 11.19 29.67
CA CYS A 211 50.44 12.43 28.98
C CYS A 211 50.97 13.73 29.59
N LEU A 212 52.29 13.82 29.79
CA LEU A 212 52.98 15.07 30.15
C LEU A 212 53.17 16.06 28.97
N CYS A 213 52.58 15.83 27.79
CA CYS A 213 52.86 16.65 26.60
C CYS A 213 51.65 17.32 25.92
N CYS A 214 50.42 17.24 26.44
CA CYS A 214 49.26 17.92 25.84
C CYS A 214 48.38 18.58 26.91
N GLY A 215 48.38 19.92 26.91
CA GLY A 215 47.76 20.76 27.94
C GLY A 215 46.25 20.58 28.16
N PRO A 216 45.70 21.15 29.25
CA PRO A 216 44.33 20.90 29.66
C PRO A 216 43.31 21.56 28.71
N ARG A 217 42.59 20.73 27.93
CA ARG A 217 41.34 21.15 27.28
C ARG A 217 40.23 21.25 28.33
N LYS A 218 39.85 22.48 28.68
CA LYS A 218 38.67 22.78 29.50
C LYS A 218 37.40 22.29 28.81
N ASN A 219 36.68 21.39 29.47
CA ASN A 219 35.27 21.12 29.19
C ASN A 219 34.43 22.21 29.84
N THR A 220 33.68 22.96 29.05
CA THR A 220 32.51 23.71 29.54
C THR A 220 31.27 23.16 28.86
N LYS A 221 30.47 22.38 29.60
CA LYS A 221 29.05 22.22 29.32
C LYS A 221 28.33 23.43 29.90
N SER A 222 27.58 24.16 29.08
CA SER A 222 26.41 24.88 29.55
C SER A 222 25.28 24.69 28.54
N SER A 223 24.17 24.19 29.07
CA SER A 223 22.87 24.10 28.44
C SER A 223 22.26 25.49 28.29
N ALA A 224 21.79 25.83 27.10
CA ALA A 224 20.75 26.86 26.94
C ALA A 224 19.96 26.62 25.65
N LYS A 225 18.67 26.31 25.82
CA LYS A 225 17.64 26.45 24.79
C LYS A 225 17.70 27.89 24.24
N LYS A 226 17.84 28.03 22.92
CA LYS A 226 17.42 29.25 22.21
C LYS A 226 16.61 28.84 20.99
N ASN A 227 15.31 29.07 21.07
CA ASN A 227 14.47 29.28 19.91
C ASN A 227 15.06 30.45 19.12
N ASN A 228 15.41 30.25 17.85
CA ASN A 228 15.52 31.37 16.94
C ASN A 228 15.02 30.99 15.55
N LYS A 229 14.11 31.84 15.07
CA LYS A 229 13.36 31.74 13.82
C LYS A 229 14.02 32.69 12.81
N LYS A 230 14.44 32.16 11.65
CA LYS A 230 14.70 32.78 10.31
C LYS A 230 15.80 31.98 9.60
N SER A 231 15.89 31.81 8.28
CA SER A 231 15.05 31.96 7.07
C SER A 231 15.95 31.62 5.87
N LYS A 232 15.36 31.10 4.77
CA LYS A 232 15.95 30.80 3.43
C LYS A 232 16.89 29.57 3.41
N GLY A 233 16.83 28.62 2.48
CA GLY A 233 16.27 28.52 1.12
C GLY A 233 17.29 27.71 0.30
N ARG A 234 16.84 26.87 -0.67
CA ARG A 234 17.62 25.95 -1.54
C ARG A 234 17.97 24.63 -0.82
N GLU A 235 17.46 23.46 -1.19
CA GLU A 235 17.31 22.83 -2.51
C GLU A 235 16.01 22.02 -2.59
N SER A 236 15.05 22.47 -3.40
CA SER A 236 13.94 21.64 -3.89
C SER A 236 13.65 21.88 -5.38
N SER A 237 14.53 22.62 -6.08
CA SER A 237 14.34 23.00 -7.48
C SER A 237 14.65 21.89 -8.47
N ASN A 238 15.45 20.89 -8.09
CA ASN A 238 15.96 19.91 -9.05
C ASN A 238 14.98 18.76 -9.34
N GLN A 239 13.88 18.62 -8.59
CA GLN A 239 12.84 17.61 -8.84
C GLN A 239 11.63 18.16 -9.61
N VAL A 240 11.45 19.48 -9.66
CA VAL A 240 10.29 20.09 -10.34
C VAL A 240 10.52 20.18 -11.86
N HIS A 241 11.77 20.34 -12.31
CA HIS A 241 12.09 20.51 -13.73
C HIS A 241 11.89 19.25 -14.60
N ALA A 242 11.76 18.07 -13.99
CA ALA A 242 11.52 16.82 -14.73
C ALA A 242 10.04 16.59 -15.08
N LEU A 243 9.10 17.27 -14.40
CA LEU A 243 7.66 17.12 -14.61
C LEU A 243 7.11 18.07 -15.69
N GLU A 244 7.65 19.28 -15.80
CA GLU A 244 7.21 20.27 -16.81
C GLU A 244 7.48 19.81 -18.26
N ASN A 245 8.51 18.98 -18.47
CA ASN A 245 8.83 18.46 -19.80
C ASN A 245 7.88 17.35 -20.28
N ILE A 246 7.02 16.80 -19.42
CA ILE A 246 6.04 15.76 -19.78
C ILE A 246 4.70 16.38 -20.17
N GLU A 247 4.31 17.52 -19.59
CA GLU A 247 3.07 18.21 -19.93
C GLU A 247 3.14 18.86 -21.33
N GLY A 248 4.31 19.41 -21.71
CA GLY A 248 4.49 20.03 -23.03
C GLY A 248 4.43 19.07 -24.23
N GLN A 249 4.67 17.77 -24.04
CA GLN A 249 4.55 16.77 -25.11
C GLN A 249 3.11 16.33 -25.38
N ASN A 250 2.22 16.43 -24.39
CA ASN A 250 0.82 16.03 -24.55
C ASN A 250 -0.03 17.08 -25.30
N GLU A 251 0.32 18.36 -25.22
CA GLU A 251 -0.37 19.43 -25.97
C GLU A 251 -0.03 19.43 -27.48
N LEU A 252 1.16 18.93 -27.86
CA LEU A 252 1.56 18.80 -29.26
C LEU A 252 0.89 17.64 -29.99
N ILE A 253 0.42 16.62 -29.25
CA ILE A 253 -0.27 15.46 -29.82
C ILE A 253 -1.75 15.77 -30.09
N THR A 254 -2.39 16.64 -29.30
CA THR A 254 -3.80 17.01 -29.49
C THR A 254 -4.04 17.97 -30.65
N LYS A 255 -3.03 18.74 -31.09
CA LYS A 255 -3.14 19.63 -32.25
C LYS A 255 -2.89 18.98 -33.61
N LYS A 256 -2.48 17.70 -33.66
CA LYS A 256 -2.26 16.96 -34.92
C LYS A 256 -3.41 16.05 -35.33
N SER A 257 -4.49 16.01 -34.55
CA SER A 257 -5.67 15.18 -34.81
C SER A 257 -6.96 15.99 -34.95
N SER A 258 -6.88 17.19 -35.53
CA SER A 258 -8.04 17.97 -35.99
C SER A 258 -7.87 18.28 -37.47
#